data_AF-A0A950MVY4-F1
#
_entry.id   AF-A0A950MVY4-F1
#
_cell.length_a   1.000
_cell.length_b   1.000
_cell.length_c   1.000
_cell.angle_alpha   90.00
_cell.angle_beta   90.00
_cell.angle_gamma   90.00
#
_symmetry.space_group_name_H-M   'P 1'
#
loop_
_entity.id
_entity.type
_entity.pdbx_description
1 polymer ?
#
loop_
_entity_poly.entity_id
_entity_poly.type
_entity_poly.pdbx_seq_one_letter_code
_entity_poly.pdbx_strand_id
1 'polypeptide(L)'
;MAPTQKAPVVVNLGKSSRKRIKKLKRGEGNLMDNVLQRLARLKTSGEVSTNAEAVVFIVERRAELSMPSMPSMPWLPIPKRFSMR
;
A
#
# COMPACT_ATOMS: atom_id res chain seq x y z
N MET A 1 32.91 -4.39 6.31
CA MET A 1 32.12 -3.60 5.34
C MET A 1 30.75 -3.35 5.94
N ALA A 2 30.40 -2.10 6.25
CA ALA A 2 29.06 -1.78 6.73
C ALA A 2 28.05 -2.00 5.59
N PRO A 3 26.87 -2.59 5.83
CA PRO A 3 25.87 -2.72 4.78
C PRO A 3 25.42 -1.32 4.37
N THR A 4 25.79 -0.89 3.17
CA THR A 4 25.25 0.32 2.54
C THR A 4 23.76 0.10 2.32
N GLN A 5 22.92 0.56 3.26
CA GLN A 5 21.48 0.55 3.09
C GLN A 5 21.13 1.52 1.95
N LYS A 6 20.90 0.95 0.77
CA LYS A 6 20.36 1.69 -0.36
C LYS A 6 18.93 2.11 -0.05
N ALA A 7 18.60 3.36 -0.35
CA ALA A 7 17.24 3.86 -0.21
C ALA A 7 16.29 3.03 -1.08
N PRO A 8 15.10 2.65 -0.58
CA PRO A 8 14.16 1.82 -1.32
C PRO A 8 13.70 2.52 -2.61
N VAL A 9 13.51 1.74 -3.66
CA VAL A 9 12.97 2.24 -4.93
C VAL A 9 11.47 2.50 -4.74
N VAL A 10 11.05 3.75 -4.92
CA VAL A 10 9.65 4.16 -4.73
C VAL A 10 8.93 4.26 -6.07
N VAL A 11 7.96 3.38 -6.30
CA VAL A 11 7.08 3.41 -7.47
C VAL A 11 5.70 3.93 -7.06
N ASN A 12 5.30 5.08 -7.61
CA ASN A 12 4.00 5.67 -7.32
C ASN A 12 2.97 5.28 -8.37
N LEU A 13 1.96 4.51 -7.97
CA LEU A 13 0.85 4.04 -8.81
C LEU A 13 -0.51 4.58 -8.33
N GLY A 14 -0.55 5.42 -7.28
CA GLY A 14 -1.79 5.90 -6.66
C GLY A 14 -1.92 7.42 -6.61
N LYS A 15 -3.10 7.89 -6.17
CA LYS A 15 -3.44 9.31 -5.97
C LYS A 15 -2.95 9.88 -4.62
N SER A 16 -1.80 9.42 -4.12
CA SER A 16 -1.21 10.03 -2.92
C SER A 16 -0.79 11.48 -3.20
N SER A 17 -0.89 12.35 -2.19
CA SER A 17 -0.56 13.77 -2.38
C SER A 17 0.91 13.94 -2.77
N ARG A 18 1.18 14.81 -3.75
CA ARG A 18 2.54 15.10 -4.25
C ARG A 18 3.53 15.43 -3.13
N LYS A 19 3.08 16.13 -2.08
CA LYS A 19 3.90 16.47 -0.91
C LYS A 19 4.33 15.22 -0.12
N ARG A 20 3.43 14.25 0.07
CA ARG A 20 3.71 13.00 0.80
C ARG A 20 4.67 12.10 0.03
N ILE A 21 4.50 12.01 -1.29
CA ILE A 21 5.42 11.29 -2.17
C ILE A 21 6.80 11.95 -2.18
N LYS A 22 6.88 13.28 -2.23
CA LYS A 22 8.16 14.01 -2.16
C LYS A 22 8.91 13.74 -0.85
N LYS A 23 8.21 13.72 0.29
CA LYS A 23 8.82 13.36 1.59
C LYS A 23 9.33 11.92 1.59
N LEU A 24 8.52 10.98 1.12
CA LEU A 24 8.92 9.56 1.02
C LEU A 24 10.16 9.37 0.12
N LYS A 25 10.20 10.01 -1.06
CA LYS A 25 11.37 9.96 -1.97
C LYS A 25 12.64 10.55 -1.35
N ARG A 26 12.52 11.47 -0.38
CA ARG A 26 13.63 12.03 0.39
C ARG A 26 14.01 11.17 1.60
N GLY A 27 13.26 10.10 1.88
CA GLY A 27 13.45 9.28 3.08
C GLY A 27 12.88 9.91 4.35
N GLU A 28 11.90 10.83 4.24
CA GLU A 28 11.37 11.59 5.36
C GLU A 28 9.87 11.35 5.59
N GLY A 29 9.44 11.57 6.85
CA GLY A 29 8.04 11.66 7.29
C GLY A 29 7.38 10.33 7.57
N ASN A 30 6.19 10.39 8.21
CA ASN A 30 5.51 9.22 8.78
C ASN A 30 5.30 8.04 7.83
N LEU A 31 5.19 8.30 6.52
CA LEU A 31 5.06 7.21 5.55
C LEU A 31 6.36 6.40 5.41
N MET A 32 7.51 7.07 5.42
CA MET A 32 8.82 6.40 5.43
C MET A 32 9.03 5.63 6.73
N ASP A 33 8.69 6.24 7.87
CA ASP A 33 8.82 5.59 9.18
C ASP A 33 8.03 4.27 9.24
N ASN A 34 6.80 4.29 8.72
CA ASN A 34 5.97 3.09 8.59
C ASN A 34 6.59 2.03 7.66
N VAL A 35 7.16 2.45 6.53
CA VAL A 35 7.84 1.55 5.59
C VAL A 35 9.06 0.90 6.26
N LEU A 36 9.91 1.69 6.92
CA LEU A 36 11.09 1.19 7.64
C LEU A 36 10.71 0.22 8.76
N GLN A 37 9.68 0.54 9.55
CA GLN A 37 9.19 -0.35 10.59
C GLN A 37 8.71 -1.69 10.03
N ARG A 38 8.00 -1.67 8.89
CA ARG A 38 7.55 -2.90 8.22
C ARG A 38 8.71 -3.71 7.64
N LEU A 39 9.66 -3.05 6.99
CA LEU A 39 10.86 -3.71 6.48
C LEU A 39 11.71 -4.33 7.60
N ALA A 40 11.85 -3.63 8.73
CA ALA A 40 12.54 -4.17 9.90
C ALA A 40 11.86 -5.44 10.40
N ARG A 41 10.52 -5.43 10.51
CA ARG A 41 9.74 -6.62 10.90
C ARG A 41 9.93 -7.78 9.94
N LEU A 42 9.82 -7.53 8.63
CA LEU A 42 9.99 -8.54 7.58
C LEU A 42 11.39 -9.18 7.62
N LYS A 43 12.43 -8.37 7.85
CA LYS A 43 13.80 -8.86 8.02
C LYS A 43 13.95 -9.69 9.29
N THR A 44 13.38 -9.25 10.42
CA THR A 44 13.44 -10.02 11.68
C THR A 44 12.64 -11.31 11.64
N SER A 45 11.55 -11.37 10.87
CA SER A 45 10.75 -12.58 10.69
C SER A 45 11.38 -13.60 9.74
N GLY A 46 12.46 -13.24 9.02
CA GLY A 46 13.09 -14.10 8.02
C GLY A 46 12.33 -14.21 6.69
N GLU A 47 11.16 -13.57 6.56
CA GLU A 47 10.39 -13.50 5.31
C GLU A 47 11.15 -12.81 4.17
N VAL A 48 12.09 -11.91 4.51
CA VAL A 48 12.92 -11.18 3.55
C VAL A 48 14.37 -11.22 4.01
N SER A 49 15.29 -11.47 3.07
CA SER A 49 16.73 -11.44 3.33
C SER A 49 17.16 -10.09 3.92
N THR A 50 18.09 -10.13 4.88
CA THR A 50 18.66 -8.93 5.51
C THR A 50 19.28 -7.95 4.51
N ASN A 51 19.80 -8.48 3.40
CA ASN A 51 20.42 -7.72 2.30
C ASN A 51 19.48 -7.48 1.10
N ALA A 52 18.20 -7.82 1.20
CA ALA A 52 17.27 -7.59 0.10
C ALA A 52 17.07 -6.08 -0.16
N GLU A 53 17.03 -5.72 -1.44
CA GLU A 53 16.67 -4.38 -1.91
C GLU A 53 15.13 -4.28 -2.00
N ALA A 54 14.55 -3.31 -1.30
CA ALA A 54 13.10 -3.17 -1.20
C ALA A 54 12.55 -2.24 -2.29
N VAL A 55 11.55 -2.71 -3.02
CA VAL A 55 10.76 -1.91 -3.96
C VAL A 55 9.39 -1.65 -3.34
N VAL A 56 9.05 -0.37 -3.16
CA VAL A 56 7.81 0.06 -2.48
C VAL A 56 6.84 0.63 -3.49
N PHE A 57 5.70 -0.04 -3.66
CA PHE A 57 4.61 0.41 -4.51
C PHE A 57 3.57 1.19 -3.70
N ILE A 58 3.33 2.44 -4.08
CA ILE A 58 2.27 3.25 -3.50
C ILE A 58 1.04 3.11 -4.38
N VAL A 59 -0.02 2.48 -3.88
CA VAL A 59 -1.28 2.30 -4.60
C VAL A 59 -2.41 3.08 -3.92
N GLU A 60 -3.47 3.37 -4.67
CA GLU A 60 -4.72 3.87 -4.09
C GLU A 60 -5.52 2.67 -3.59
N ARG A 61 -5.89 2.67 -2.29
CA ARG A 61 -6.79 1.64 -1.76
C ARG A 61 -8.17 1.91 -2.32
N ARG A 62 -8.61 1.09 -3.28
CA ARG A 62 -10.03 1.05 -3.67
C ARG A 62 -10.77 0.42 -2.49
N ALA A 63 -11.71 1.15 -1.90
CA ALA A 63 -12.62 0.54 -0.95
C ALA A 63 -13.38 -0.54 -1.72
N GLU A 64 -13.07 -1.80 -1.42
CA GLU A 64 -13.97 -2.89 -1.77
C GLU A 64 -15.29 -2.52 -1.09
N LEU A 65 -16.34 -2.33 -1.89
CA LEU A 65 -17.67 -2.13 -1.35
C LEU A 65 -17.89 -3.33 -0.44
N SER A 66 -17.79 -3.13 0.88
CA SER A 66 -18.15 -4.14 1.83
C SER A 66 -19.64 -4.36 1.59
N MET A 67 -19.98 -5.36 0.79
CA MET A 67 -21.31 -5.91 0.85
C MET A 67 -21.38 -6.47 2.26
N PRO A 68 -22.20 -5.90 3.17
CA PRO A 68 -22.47 -6.58 4.43
C PRO A 68 -22.93 -7.98 4.05
N SER A 69 -22.41 -9.01 4.73
CA SER A 69 -22.74 -10.41 4.49
C SER A 69 -24.24 -10.54 4.23
N MET A 70 -24.63 -10.69 2.96
CA MET A 70 -26.03 -10.83 2.61
C MET A 70 -26.42 -12.24 3.07
N PRO A 71 -27.40 -12.41 3.97
CA PRO A 71 -28.07 -13.70 4.05
C PRO A 71 -28.65 -13.98 2.67
N SER A 72 -28.48 -15.20 2.17
CA SER A 72 -29.02 -15.64 0.88
C SER A 72 -30.51 -15.28 0.77
N MET A 73 -30.84 -14.22 0.03
CA MET A 73 -32.23 -13.84 -0.24
C MET A 73 -32.51 -13.98 -1.74
N PRO A 74 -33.32 -14.95 -2.16
CA PRO A 74 -33.52 -15.28 -3.57
C PRO A 74 -34.42 -14.30 -4.35
N TRP A 75 -34.83 -13.16 -3.77
CA TRP A 75 -35.86 -12.30 -4.39
C TRP A 75 -35.66 -10.78 -4.24
N LEU A 76 -34.42 -10.28 -4.21
CA LEU A 76 -34.19 -8.83 -4.35
C LEU A 76 -34.11 -8.41 -5.83
N PRO A 77 -34.87 -7.40 -6.28
CA PRO A 77 -34.70 -6.84 -7.61
C PRO A 77 -33.37 -6.07 -7.70
N ILE A 78 -32.62 -6.37 -8.76
CA ILE A 78 -31.32 -5.77 -9.09
C ILE A 78 -31.42 -4.23 -9.02
N PRO A 79 -30.52 -3.53 -8.30
CA PRO A 79 -30.58 -2.08 -8.24
C PRO A 79 -30.35 -1.49 -9.63
N LYS A 80 -31.37 -0.81 -10.17
CA LYS A 80 -31.28 0.02 -11.38
C LYS A 80 -30.42 1.25 -11.10
N ARG A 81 -29.12 1.08 -10.89
CA ARG A 81 -28.20 2.21 -10.71
C ARG A 81 -26.86 1.97 -11.39
N PHE A 82 -26.94 1.55 -12.65
CA PHE A 82 -25.92 1.81 -13.67
C PHE A 82 -26.62 2.56 -14.82
N SER A 83 -26.84 3.86 -14.62
CA SER A 83 -27.14 4.80 -15.70
C SER A 83 -26.02 5.82 -15.68
N MET A 84 -24.95 5.55 -16.43
CA MET A 84 -23.94 6.56 -16.76
C MET A 84 -24.59 7.62 -17.65
N ARG A 85 -24.51 8.88 -17.22
CA ARG A 85 -24.36 10.04 -18.12
C ARG A 85 -22.95 10.56 -17.92
#